data_AF-T0XUW6-F1
#
_entry.id   AF-T0XUW6-F1
#
_cell.length_a   1.000
_cell.length_b   1.000
_cell.length_c   1.000
_cell.angle_alpha   90.00
_cell.angle_beta   90.00
_cell.angle_gamma   90.00
#
_symmetry.space_group_name_H-M   'P 1'
#
loop_
_entity.id
_entity.type
_entity.pdbx_description
1 polymer ?
#
loop_
_entity_poly.entity_id
_entity_poly.type
_entity_poly.pdbx_seq_one_letter_code
_entity_poly.pdbx_strand_id
1 'polypeptide(L)'
;DGRMLETLVPRLFYLYIPYRNQNDIPVFDTTLPPFSVQQLFTTNRFLGIDRLGDANQLTAAVSTSFLNSGTGAELASFTAGEIFYFSPERVTLPGEAPIANARSNYVAAGSIDIANRWRAEAGAEWDPYLKQWDEGTLELEYRPSGNRVIDLAYRYDQGFLNQAEISFVWPVAGGFSAVGSWDYSVLDRATLETFAGIQYDTCCWIFRLIARRFVTPGATYGTLGQADSGVYFQLSFKGLGSLGRPLDSFLQNDVLGYQSHATY
;
A
#
# COMPACT_ATOMS: atom_id res chain seq x y z
N ASP A 1 -0.42 34.66 -1.48
CA ASP A 1 -0.66 34.22 -2.86
C ASP A 1 0.31 33.13 -3.25
N GLY A 2 -0.07 31.88 -3.04
CA GLY A 2 0.75 30.73 -3.38
C GLY A 2 0.64 30.43 -4.88
N ARG A 3 1.62 30.89 -5.67
CA ARG A 3 1.72 30.46 -7.07
C ARG A 3 2.04 28.96 -7.09
N MET A 4 1.38 28.20 -7.96
CA MET A 4 1.70 26.80 -8.20
C MET A 4 2.66 26.72 -9.39
N LEU A 5 3.66 25.85 -9.28
CA LEU A 5 4.54 25.47 -10.39
C LEU A 5 4.19 24.06 -10.83
N GLU A 6 3.81 23.90 -12.09
CA GLU A 6 3.63 22.60 -12.71
C GLU A 6 4.90 22.20 -13.45
N THR A 7 5.30 20.93 -13.31
CA THR A 7 6.37 20.33 -14.12
C THR A 7 5.82 19.11 -14.84
N LEU A 8 6.01 19.05 -16.16
CA LEU A 8 5.65 17.89 -17.00
C LEU A 8 6.93 17.25 -17.55
N VAL A 9 7.15 15.98 -17.23
CA VAL A 9 8.37 15.24 -17.53
C VAL A 9 8.04 13.97 -18.33
N PRO A 10 8.16 13.99 -19.67
CA PRO A 10 8.16 12.77 -20.45
C PRO A 10 9.50 12.03 -20.28
N ARG A 11 9.45 10.70 -20.13
CA ARG A 11 10.64 9.86 -19.95
C ARG A 11 10.59 8.64 -20.88
N LEU A 12 11.67 8.45 -21.64
CA LEU A 12 11.93 7.26 -22.44
C LEU A 12 13.14 6.52 -21.85
N PHE A 13 13.05 5.19 -21.76
CA PHE A 13 14.14 4.36 -21.23
C PHE A 13 14.26 3.07 -22.03
N TYR A 14 15.39 2.87 -22.69
CA TYR A 14 15.67 1.65 -23.46
C TYR A 14 16.56 0.71 -22.65
N LEU A 15 16.20 -0.58 -22.63
CA LEU A 15 16.95 -1.62 -21.93
C LEU A 15 17.19 -2.81 -22.87
N TYR A 16 18.46 -3.23 -22.95
CA TYR A 16 18.88 -4.43 -23.65
C TYR A 16 19.73 -5.32 -22.74
N ILE A 17 19.27 -6.55 -22.52
CA ILE A 17 19.96 -7.61 -21.80
C ILE A 17 19.84 -8.88 -22.65
N PRO A 18 20.97 -9.43 -23.15
CA PRO A 18 20.93 -10.63 -23.99
C PRO A 18 20.46 -11.83 -23.18
N TYR A 19 19.70 -12.71 -23.83
CA TYR A 19 19.26 -13.95 -23.21
C TYR A 19 20.41 -14.89 -22.88
N ARG A 20 20.33 -15.46 -21.68
CA ARG A 20 21.11 -16.60 -21.23
C ARG A 20 20.17 -17.60 -20.58
N ASN A 21 20.32 -18.87 -20.92
CA ASN A 21 19.59 -19.93 -20.25
C ASN A 21 20.08 -20.03 -18.80
N GLN A 22 19.17 -19.86 -17.84
CA GLN A 22 19.42 -19.87 -16.40
C GLN A 22 18.67 -21.01 -15.70
N ASN A 23 18.12 -21.97 -16.45
CA ASN A 23 17.29 -23.05 -15.91
C ASN A 23 18.05 -24.01 -14.99
N ASP A 24 19.37 -24.13 -15.17
CA ASP A 24 20.25 -24.95 -14.34
C ASP A 24 20.68 -24.25 -13.04
N ILE A 25 20.28 -22.98 -12.84
CA ILE A 25 20.56 -22.21 -11.63
C ILE A 25 19.33 -22.31 -10.70
N PRO A 26 19.47 -22.84 -9.48
CA PRO A 26 18.36 -22.89 -8.52
C PRO A 26 17.88 -21.48 -8.14
N VAL A 27 16.60 -21.36 -7.74
CA VAL A 27 16.02 -20.14 -7.19
C VAL A 27 15.96 -20.27 -5.68
N PHE A 28 16.58 -19.33 -4.96
CA PHE A 28 16.58 -19.26 -3.50
C PHE A 28 15.72 -18.12 -2.98
N ASP A 29 16.01 -16.90 -3.42
CA ASP A 29 15.42 -15.66 -2.88
C ASP A 29 14.90 -14.74 -3.98
N THR A 30 14.75 -15.27 -5.20
CA THR A 30 14.30 -14.50 -6.35
C THR A 30 12.79 -14.60 -6.55
N THR A 31 12.14 -13.45 -6.74
CA THR A 31 10.70 -13.34 -7.02
C THR A 31 10.41 -12.32 -8.12
N LEU A 32 9.24 -12.43 -8.74
CA LEU A 32 8.69 -11.42 -9.64
C LEU A 32 7.79 -10.49 -8.79
N PRO A 33 8.13 -9.21 -8.60
CA PRO A 33 7.26 -8.27 -7.91
C PRO A 33 6.04 -7.94 -8.78
N PRO A 34 4.92 -7.51 -8.18
CA PRO A 34 3.81 -6.96 -8.92
C PRO A 34 4.23 -5.78 -9.81
N PHE A 35 3.54 -5.60 -10.93
CA PHE A 35 3.92 -4.62 -11.92
C PHE A 35 3.29 -3.26 -11.62
N SER A 36 4.12 -2.24 -11.50
CA SER A 36 3.68 -0.90 -11.09
C SER A 36 4.55 0.18 -11.71
N VAL A 37 4.23 1.45 -11.43
CA VAL A 37 5.06 2.58 -11.86
C VAL A 37 6.52 2.47 -11.38
N GLN A 38 6.77 1.78 -10.26
CA GLN A 38 8.13 1.54 -9.76
C GLN A 38 8.94 0.63 -10.67
N GLN A 39 8.28 -0.28 -11.41
CA GLN A 39 8.94 -1.25 -12.28
C GLN A 39 9.20 -0.74 -13.70
N LEU A 40 8.62 0.40 -14.08
CA LEU A 40 8.81 0.96 -15.43
C LEU A 40 10.29 1.16 -15.80
N PHE A 41 11.14 1.47 -14.83
CA PHE A 41 12.54 1.86 -15.07
C PHE A 41 13.57 0.94 -14.41
N THR A 42 13.14 -0.22 -13.90
CA THR A 42 14.09 -1.18 -13.34
C THR A 42 14.89 -1.87 -14.44
N THR A 43 16.16 -2.15 -14.13
CA THR A 43 17.06 -2.86 -15.05
C THR A 43 16.94 -4.37 -14.94
N ASN A 44 16.25 -4.88 -13.91
CA ASN A 44 15.91 -6.28 -13.77
C ASN A 44 14.46 -6.38 -13.31
N ARG A 45 13.66 -7.23 -13.97
CA ARG A 45 12.27 -7.46 -13.57
C ARG A 45 12.13 -8.28 -12.29
N PHE A 46 13.16 -9.04 -11.93
CA PHE A 46 13.15 -9.84 -10.70
C PHE A 46 13.75 -9.08 -9.53
N LEU A 47 13.22 -9.33 -8.33
CA LEU A 47 13.89 -9.04 -7.06
C LEU A 47 14.73 -10.26 -6.69
N GLY A 48 15.97 -10.06 -6.26
CA GLY A 48 16.94 -11.14 -6.01
C GLY A 48 18.02 -11.25 -7.10
N ILE A 49 18.95 -12.19 -6.95
CA ILE A 49 20.12 -12.32 -7.84
C ILE A 49 20.15 -13.62 -8.65
N ASP A 50 19.25 -14.57 -8.40
CA ASP A 50 19.26 -15.88 -9.08
C ASP A 50 18.71 -15.82 -10.50
N ARG A 51 17.94 -14.76 -10.83
CA ARG A 51 17.45 -14.49 -12.18
C ARG A 51 17.77 -13.07 -12.61
N LEU A 52 18.40 -12.96 -13.77
CA LEU A 52 18.49 -11.72 -14.53
C LEU A 52 17.60 -11.83 -15.76
N GLY A 53 16.54 -11.03 -15.83
CA GLY A 53 15.61 -11.02 -16.96
C GLY A 53 16.31 -10.60 -18.25
N ASP A 54 16.12 -11.38 -19.32
CA ASP A 54 16.45 -10.91 -20.66
C ASP A 54 15.45 -9.81 -21.09
N ALA A 55 15.99 -8.80 -21.76
CA ALA A 55 15.25 -7.59 -22.10
C ALA A 55 15.67 -7.06 -23.47
N ASN A 56 14.70 -6.61 -24.24
CA ASN A 56 14.90 -5.73 -25.38
C ASN A 56 13.64 -4.89 -25.47
N GLN A 57 13.63 -3.76 -24.77
CA GLN A 57 12.41 -3.04 -24.50
C GLN A 57 12.62 -1.53 -24.42
N LEU A 58 11.55 -0.79 -24.68
CA LEU A 58 11.48 0.65 -24.49
C LEU A 58 10.35 0.97 -23.52
N THR A 59 10.66 1.57 -22.40
CA THR A 59 9.67 2.18 -21.50
C THR A 59 9.34 3.58 -21.99
N ALA A 60 8.06 3.93 -22.02
CA ALA A 60 7.59 5.30 -22.15
C ALA A 60 6.67 5.65 -20.98
N ALA A 61 6.97 6.77 -20.31
CA ALA A 61 6.12 7.29 -19.25
C ALA A 61 6.04 8.81 -19.31
N VAL A 62 5.01 9.36 -18.67
CA VAL A 62 4.87 10.78 -18.41
C VAL A 62 4.59 10.97 -16.93
N SER A 63 5.31 11.92 -16.32
CA SER A 63 5.09 12.33 -14.94
C SER A 63 4.75 13.81 -14.90
N THR A 64 3.81 14.21 -14.05
CA THR A 64 3.53 15.61 -13.72
C THR A 64 3.55 15.80 -12.21
N SER A 65 4.06 16.96 -11.77
CA SER A 65 4.11 17.36 -10.37
C SER A 65 3.67 18.82 -10.22
N PHE A 66 2.90 19.09 -9.18
CA PHE A 66 2.45 20.43 -8.80
C PHE A 66 3.12 20.83 -7.50
N LEU A 67 3.93 21.89 -7.55
CA LEU A 67 4.72 22.37 -6.43
C LEU A 67 4.19 23.71 -5.93
N ASN A 68 4.20 23.91 -4.62
CA ASN A 68 4.05 25.22 -4.02
C ASN A 68 5.32 26.04 -4.27
N SER A 69 5.22 27.11 -5.07
CA SER A 69 6.41 27.92 -5.43
C SER A 69 7.09 28.64 -4.26
N GLY A 70 6.37 28.87 -3.16
CA GLY A 70 6.93 29.55 -1.98
C GLY A 70 7.65 28.61 -1.02
N THR A 71 7.15 27.38 -0.86
CA THR A 71 7.70 26.40 0.09
C THR A 71 8.50 25.28 -0.57
N GLY A 72 8.33 25.07 -1.88
CA GLY A 72 8.88 23.92 -2.61
C GLY A 72 8.16 22.60 -2.35
N ALA A 73 7.11 22.58 -1.53
CA ALA A 73 6.36 21.37 -1.21
C ALA A 73 5.60 20.86 -2.44
N GLU A 74 5.69 19.55 -2.72
CA GLU A 74 4.85 18.89 -3.71
C GLU A 74 3.44 18.74 -3.17
N LEU A 75 2.46 19.22 -3.93
CA LEU A 75 1.04 19.22 -3.60
C LEU A 75 0.29 18.13 -4.36
N ALA A 76 0.78 17.74 -5.53
CA ALA A 76 0.23 16.62 -6.27
C ALA A 76 1.29 16.04 -7.20
N SER A 77 1.23 14.74 -7.42
CA SER A 77 2.05 14.03 -8.39
C SER A 77 1.19 13.02 -9.16
N PHE A 78 1.52 12.80 -10.42
CA PHE A 78 0.90 11.76 -11.22
C PHE A 78 1.93 11.20 -12.21
N THR A 79 1.99 9.88 -12.35
CA THR A 79 2.82 9.18 -13.33
C THR A 79 2.00 8.10 -14.02
N ALA A 80 2.14 7.98 -15.33
CA ALA A 80 1.58 6.87 -16.10
C ALA A 80 2.58 6.41 -17.16
N GLY A 81 2.59 5.12 -17.47
CA GLY A 81 3.49 4.57 -18.46
C GLY A 81 3.23 3.13 -18.86
N GLU A 82 3.97 2.69 -19.87
CA GLU A 82 3.98 1.33 -20.40
C GLU A 82 5.38 0.95 -20.88
N ILE A 83 5.60 -0.35 -21.08
CA ILE A 83 6.80 -0.92 -21.68
C ILE A 83 6.42 -1.54 -23.02
N PHE A 84 7.19 -1.23 -24.07
CA PHE A 84 7.12 -1.85 -25.39
C PHE A 84 8.22 -2.89 -25.51
N TYR A 85 7.84 -4.15 -25.75
CA TYR A 85 8.78 -5.25 -25.89
C TYR A 85 9.11 -5.53 -27.37
N PHE A 86 10.40 -5.51 -27.71
CA PHE A 86 10.91 -5.84 -29.06
C PHE A 86 11.29 -7.31 -29.20
N SER A 87 11.42 -8.04 -28.09
CA SER A 87 11.58 -9.49 -28.08
C SER A 87 10.84 -10.11 -26.89
N PRO A 88 10.39 -11.38 -26.99
CA PRO A 88 9.80 -12.09 -25.87
C PRO A 88 10.73 -12.18 -24.66
N GLU A 89 10.13 -12.18 -23.48
CA GLU A 89 10.79 -12.38 -22.20
C GLU A 89 10.93 -13.89 -21.92
N ARG A 90 12.16 -14.42 -21.94
CA ARG A 90 12.41 -15.87 -21.92
C ARG A 90 12.93 -16.41 -20.60
N VAL A 91 13.57 -15.59 -19.77
CA VAL A 91 14.00 -15.99 -18.43
C VAL A 91 12.80 -15.94 -17.49
N THR A 92 12.39 -17.08 -16.93
CA THR A 92 11.22 -17.17 -16.04
C THR A 92 11.58 -17.80 -14.70
N LEU A 93 10.66 -17.71 -13.73
CA LEU A 93 10.74 -18.54 -12.52
C LEU A 93 10.31 -19.99 -12.86
N PRO A 94 10.76 -20.99 -12.08
CA PRO A 94 10.40 -22.38 -12.32
C PRO A 94 8.87 -22.59 -12.37
N GLY A 95 8.38 -23.20 -13.44
CA GLY A 95 6.95 -23.48 -13.63
C GLY A 95 6.16 -22.38 -14.37
N GLU A 96 6.79 -21.25 -14.69
CA GLU A 96 6.17 -20.17 -15.46
C GLU A 96 6.52 -20.25 -16.95
N ALA A 97 5.56 -19.86 -17.79
CA ALA A 97 5.74 -19.78 -19.24
C ALA A 97 6.35 -18.42 -19.64
N PRO A 98 7.20 -18.39 -20.69
CA PRO A 98 7.68 -17.14 -21.27
C PRO A 98 6.54 -16.22 -21.70
N ILE A 99 6.70 -14.92 -21.45
CA ILE A 99 5.74 -13.89 -21.86
C ILE A 99 6.17 -13.36 -23.24
N ALA A 100 5.26 -13.45 -24.22
CA ALA A 100 5.49 -13.02 -25.60
C ALA A 100 4.63 -11.80 -26.00
N ASN A 101 4.17 -11.04 -25.01
CA ASN A 101 3.41 -9.82 -25.24
C ASN A 101 4.29 -8.74 -25.87
N ALA A 102 3.70 -7.96 -26.77
CA ALA A 102 4.39 -6.81 -27.40
C ALA A 102 4.44 -5.58 -26.49
N ARG A 103 3.63 -5.55 -25.42
CA ARG A 103 3.48 -4.46 -24.47
C ARG A 103 3.27 -4.99 -23.05
N SER A 104 3.61 -4.20 -22.05
CA SER A 104 3.21 -4.46 -20.66
C SER A 104 1.76 -4.06 -20.40
N ASN A 105 1.30 -4.29 -19.17
CA ASN A 105 0.13 -3.63 -18.64
C ASN A 105 0.34 -2.11 -18.60
N TYR A 106 -0.75 -1.34 -18.62
CA TYR A 106 -0.69 0.11 -18.35
C TYR A 106 -0.69 0.33 -16.86
N VAL A 107 0.26 1.12 -16.37
CA VAL A 107 0.34 1.47 -14.95
C VAL A 107 0.23 2.97 -14.77
N ALA A 108 -0.50 3.37 -13.73
CA ALA A 108 -0.60 4.76 -13.31
C ALA A 108 -0.62 4.85 -11.79
N ALA A 109 -0.03 5.91 -11.25
CA ALA A 109 -0.09 6.23 -9.84
C ALA A 109 -0.07 7.75 -9.64
N GLY A 110 -0.73 8.22 -8.59
CA GLY A 110 -0.71 9.63 -8.23
C GLY A 110 -1.07 9.88 -6.78
N SER A 111 -0.69 11.06 -6.31
CA SER A 111 -0.97 11.54 -4.96
C SER A 111 -1.38 13.01 -5.01
N ILE A 112 -2.17 13.44 -4.02
CA ILE A 112 -2.54 14.84 -3.84
C ILE A 112 -2.67 15.17 -2.35
N ASP A 113 -2.04 16.27 -1.94
CA ASP A 113 -2.11 16.87 -0.60
C ASP A 113 -2.87 18.20 -0.69
N ILE A 114 -4.08 18.24 -0.12
CA ILE A 114 -4.96 19.42 -0.13
C ILE A 114 -4.97 20.06 1.25
N ALA A 115 -4.54 21.33 1.29
CA ALA A 115 -4.57 22.20 2.47
C ALA A 115 -3.87 21.61 3.72
N ASN A 116 -2.92 20.68 3.54
CA ASN A 116 -2.23 19.95 4.62
C ASN A 116 -3.20 19.19 5.56
N ARG A 117 -4.37 18.80 5.05
CA ARG A 117 -5.40 18.08 5.85
C ARG A 117 -5.97 16.88 5.13
N TRP A 118 -6.01 16.90 3.81
CA TRP A 118 -6.46 15.78 3.01
C TRP A 118 -5.28 15.27 2.21
N ARG A 119 -5.07 13.97 2.24
CA ARG A 119 -4.13 13.29 1.37
C ARG A 119 -4.89 12.19 0.65
N ALA A 120 -4.78 12.15 -0.67
CA ALA A 120 -5.33 11.04 -1.45
C ALA A 120 -4.22 10.44 -2.31
N GLU A 121 -4.18 9.12 -2.36
CA GLU A 121 -3.27 8.33 -3.19
C GLU A 121 -4.07 7.34 -4.01
N ALA A 122 -3.68 7.15 -5.26
CA ALA A 122 -4.30 6.17 -6.14
C ALA A 122 -3.25 5.49 -7.02
N GLY A 123 -3.43 4.20 -7.24
CA GLY A 123 -2.64 3.39 -8.14
C GLY A 123 -3.54 2.46 -8.95
N ALA A 124 -3.17 2.17 -10.18
CA ALA A 124 -3.92 1.24 -11.00
C ALA A 124 -3.04 0.56 -12.05
N GLU A 125 -3.35 -0.71 -12.31
CA GLU A 125 -2.78 -1.53 -13.36
C GLU A 125 -3.88 -2.10 -14.24
N TRP A 126 -3.76 -1.93 -15.56
CA TRP A 126 -4.72 -2.41 -16.53
C TRP A 126 -4.07 -3.30 -17.58
N ASP A 127 -4.60 -4.51 -17.76
CA ASP A 127 -4.16 -5.47 -18.75
C ASP A 127 -4.84 -5.22 -20.12
N PRO A 128 -4.09 -4.82 -21.17
CA PRO A 128 -4.62 -4.60 -22.52
C PRO A 128 -5.04 -5.87 -23.26
N TYR A 129 -4.50 -7.01 -22.90
CA TYR A 129 -4.75 -8.30 -23.53
C TYR A 129 -6.01 -8.95 -22.93
N LEU A 130 -6.14 -8.94 -21.60
CA LEU A 130 -7.31 -9.45 -20.89
C LEU A 130 -8.46 -8.43 -20.78
N LYS A 131 -8.19 -7.14 -21.04
CA LYS A 131 -9.15 -6.02 -20.94
C LYS A 131 -9.78 -5.90 -19.55
N GLN A 132 -8.95 -6.06 -18.52
CA GLN A 132 -9.37 -6.01 -17.12
C GLN A 132 -8.39 -5.17 -16.30
N TRP A 133 -8.83 -4.76 -15.12
CA TRP A 133 -7.92 -4.24 -14.10
C TRP A 133 -7.26 -5.43 -13.40
N ASP A 134 -5.95 -5.39 -13.25
CA ASP A 134 -5.21 -6.40 -12.50
C ASP A 134 -5.00 -5.92 -11.06
N GLU A 135 -4.63 -4.66 -10.87
CA GLU A 135 -4.50 -4.04 -9.55
C GLU A 135 -5.16 -2.66 -9.49
N GLY A 136 -5.62 -2.28 -8.30
CA GLY A 136 -6.16 -0.96 -8.01
C GLY A 136 -6.06 -0.60 -6.54
N THR A 137 -5.52 0.58 -6.24
CA THR A 137 -5.44 1.12 -4.89
C THR A 137 -6.02 2.53 -4.86
N LEU A 138 -6.74 2.84 -3.78
CA LEU A 138 -7.22 4.17 -3.46
C LEU A 138 -7.14 4.36 -1.96
N GLU A 139 -6.42 5.37 -1.50
CA GLU A 139 -6.29 5.71 -0.09
C GLU A 139 -6.64 7.19 0.09
N LEU A 140 -7.44 7.52 1.10
CA LEU A 140 -7.84 8.87 1.46
C LEU A 140 -7.69 9.07 2.97
N GLU A 141 -6.76 9.93 3.35
CA GLU A 141 -6.50 10.34 4.73
C GLU A 141 -7.09 11.74 4.95
N TYR A 142 -7.83 11.92 6.05
CA TYR A 142 -8.20 13.21 6.59
C TYR A 142 -7.56 13.43 7.96
N ARG A 143 -6.58 14.35 8.01
CA ARG A 143 -5.83 14.71 9.21
C ARG A 143 -5.76 16.22 9.44
N PRO A 144 -6.74 16.83 10.14
CA PRO A 144 -6.74 18.27 10.38
C PRO A 144 -5.64 18.75 11.34
N SER A 145 -5.26 17.95 12.35
CA SER A 145 -4.19 18.27 13.32
C SER A 145 -3.95 17.12 14.31
N GLY A 146 -2.70 16.82 14.65
CA GLY A 146 -2.35 15.84 15.68
C GLY A 146 -2.96 14.46 15.42
N ASN A 147 -3.40 13.78 16.49
CA ASN A 147 -4.09 12.48 16.42
C ASN A 147 -5.58 12.61 16.05
N ARG A 148 -5.93 13.43 15.05
CA ARG A 148 -7.26 13.45 14.43
C ARG A 148 -7.08 12.87 13.04
N VAL A 149 -7.39 11.60 12.87
CA VAL A 149 -7.17 10.90 11.61
C VAL A 149 -8.41 10.08 11.28
N ILE A 150 -8.83 10.15 10.02
CA ILE A 150 -9.81 9.26 9.42
C ILE A 150 -9.21 8.79 8.11
N ASP A 151 -9.13 7.48 7.92
CA ASP A 151 -8.59 6.86 6.73
C ASP A 151 -9.67 6.03 6.04
N LEU A 152 -9.65 6.09 4.72
CA LEU A 152 -10.43 5.22 3.85
C LEU A 152 -9.46 4.59 2.86
N ALA A 153 -9.42 3.26 2.79
CA ALA A 153 -8.62 2.54 1.82
C ALA A 153 -9.48 1.57 1.02
N TYR A 154 -9.16 1.42 -0.26
CA TYR A 154 -9.71 0.42 -1.14
C TYR A 154 -8.58 -0.24 -1.90
N ARG A 155 -8.53 -1.57 -1.86
CA ARG A 155 -7.49 -2.37 -2.50
C ARG A 155 -8.12 -3.49 -3.32
N TYR A 156 -7.68 -3.59 -4.56
CA TYR A 156 -8.13 -4.57 -5.53
C TYR A 156 -6.91 -5.24 -6.15
N ASP A 157 -6.93 -6.56 -6.16
CA ASP A 157 -5.98 -7.45 -6.84
C ASP A 157 -6.80 -8.58 -7.45
N GLN A 158 -6.69 -8.73 -8.77
CA GLN A 158 -7.55 -9.61 -9.54
C GLN A 158 -7.45 -11.06 -9.04
N GLY A 159 -8.59 -11.62 -8.63
CA GLY A 159 -8.67 -13.00 -8.15
C GLY A 159 -8.15 -13.25 -6.73
N PHE A 160 -7.54 -12.25 -6.08
CA PHE A 160 -6.94 -12.39 -4.74
C PHE A 160 -7.53 -11.43 -3.71
N LEU A 161 -7.73 -10.16 -4.05
CA LEU A 161 -8.07 -9.11 -3.10
C LEU A 161 -9.19 -8.21 -3.64
N ASN A 162 -10.20 -7.95 -2.82
CA ASN A 162 -11.12 -6.84 -3.06
C ASN A 162 -11.63 -6.39 -1.69
N GLN A 163 -11.01 -5.36 -1.15
CA GLN A 163 -11.16 -4.97 0.25
C GLN A 163 -11.39 -3.47 0.37
N ALA A 164 -12.24 -3.10 1.31
CA ALA A 164 -12.46 -1.72 1.72
C ALA A 164 -12.22 -1.61 3.23
N GLU A 165 -11.46 -0.60 3.62
CA GLU A 165 -11.10 -0.32 5.00
C GLU A 165 -11.54 1.10 5.36
N ILE A 166 -12.06 1.26 6.56
CA ILE A 166 -12.20 2.55 7.23
C ILE A 166 -11.56 2.47 8.60
N SER A 167 -10.66 3.39 8.92
CA SER A 167 -10.06 3.49 10.24
C SER A 167 -10.05 4.93 10.74
N PHE A 168 -10.03 5.11 12.06
CA PHE A 168 -10.02 6.44 12.66
C PHE A 168 -9.40 6.45 14.05
N VAL A 169 -8.82 7.61 14.36
CA VAL A 169 -8.47 8.01 15.72
C VAL A 169 -8.95 9.45 15.93
N TRP A 170 -9.81 9.66 16.93
CA TRP A 170 -10.46 10.96 17.12
C TRP A 170 -10.54 11.36 18.60
N PRO A 171 -9.90 12.47 19.01
CA PRO A 171 -10.03 13.01 20.36
C PRO A 171 -11.44 13.54 20.57
N VAL A 172 -12.09 13.14 21.67
CA VAL A 172 -13.46 13.52 21.99
C VAL A 172 -13.48 14.63 23.04
N ALA A 173 -13.10 14.32 24.28
CA ALA A 173 -13.04 15.27 25.38
C ALA A 173 -12.19 14.74 26.55
N GLY A 174 -11.61 15.66 27.34
CA GLY A 174 -11.02 15.32 28.64
C GLY A 174 -9.85 14.33 28.62
N GLY A 175 -9.11 14.22 27.50
CA GLY A 175 -8.04 13.22 27.33
C GLY A 175 -8.50 11.89 26.73
N PHE A 176 -9.81 11.72 26.48
CA PHE A 176 -10.34 10.56 25.77
C PHE A 176 -10.23 10.72 24.25
N SER A 177 -9.83 9.64 23.59
CA SER A 177 -9.88 9.45 22.13
C SER A 177 -10.66 8.20 21.81
N ALA A 178 -11.53 8.27 20.80
CA ALA A 178 -12.16 7.11 20.19
C ALA A 178 -11.22 6.55 19.12
N VAL A 179 -11.14 5.22 19.04
CA VAL A 179 -10.33 4.51 18.04
C VAL A 179 -11.19 3.42 17.41
N GLY A 180 -11.01 3.17 16.12
CA GLY A 180 -11.70 2.07 15.46
C GLY A 180 -11.16 1.79 14.08
N SER A 181 -11.41 0.57 13.62
CA SER A 181 -11.18 0.16 12.23
C SER A 181 -12.24 -0.86 11.82
N TRP A 182 -12.53 -0.90 10.53
CA TRP A 182 -13.37 -1.89 9.90
C TRP A 182 -12.82 -2.22 8.52
N ASP A 183 -12.34 -3.45 8.37
CA ASP A 183 -11.86 -4.07 7.14
C ASP A 183 -12.90 -5.07 6.62
N TYR A 184 -13.33 -4.85 5.38
CA TYR A 184 -14.37 -5.61 4.71
C TYR A 184 -13.89 -6.18 3.38
N SER A 185 -13.94 -7.51 3.25
CA SER A 185 -13.76 -8.20 1.97
C SER A 185 -15.04 -8.07 1.14
N VAL A 186 -14.97 -7.27 0.08
CA VAL A 186 -15.99 -7.17 -0.97
C VAL A 186 -16.06 -8.47 -1.78
N LEU A 187 -14.92 -9.17 -1.93
CA LEU A 187 -14.83 -10.47 -2.61
C LEU A 187 -15.67 -11.53 -1.89
N ASP A 188 -15.45 -11.69 -0.59
CA ASP A 188 -16.10 -12.71 0.25
C ASP A 188 -17.41 -12.23 0.88
N ARG A 189 -17.72 -10.93 0.73
CA ARG A 189 -18.84 -10.24 1.38
C ARG A 189 -18.82 -10.38 2.90
N ALA A 190 -17.64 -10.30 3.50
CA ALA A 190 -17.43 -10.58 4.92
C ALA A 190 -16.52 -9.55 5.59
N THR A 191 -16.82 -9.23 6.86
CA THR A 191 -15.92 -8.45 7.72
C THR A 191 -14.73 -9.29 8.12
N LEU A 192 -13.56 -8.92 7.62
CA LEU A 192 -12.27 -9.56 7.93
C LEU A 192 -11.84 -9.18 9.33
N GLU A 193 -11.83 -7.88 9.62
CA GLU A 193 -11.47 -7.35 10.91
C GLU A 193 -12.31 -6.12 11.26
N THR A 194 -12.67 -6.00 12.53
CA THR A 194 -13.23 -4.77 13.07
C THR A 194 -12.87 -4.62 14.53
N PHE A 195 -12.57 -3.39 14.94
CA PHE A 195 -12.47 -3.06 16.34
C PHE A 195 -12.98 -1.66 16.62
N ALA A 196 -13.36 -1.46 17.87
CA ALA A 196 -13.70 -0.16 18.41
C ALA A 196 -13.19 -0.07 19.85
N GLY A 197 -12.72 1.10 20.25
CA GLY A 197 -12.17 1.29 21.56
C GLY A 197 -12.06 2.75 21.98
N ILE A 198 -11.62 2.90 23.22
CA ILE A 198 -11.31 4.19 23.81
C ILE A 198 -9.87 4.18 24.33
N GLN A 199 -9.20 5.31 24.17
CA GLN A 199 -7.91 5.60 24.76
C GLN A 199 -8.06 6.79 25.69
N TYR A 200 -7.53 6.70 26.90
CA TYR A 200 -7.41 7.83 27.83
C TYR A 200 -5.92 8.15 28.03
N ASP A 201 -5.52 9.35 27.65
CA ASP A 201 -4.12 9.79 27.67
C ASP A 201 -3.92 10.90 28.71
N THR A 202 -2.95 10.69 29.61
CA THR A 202 -2.54 11.64 30.65
C THR A 202 -1.07 12.02 30.53
N CYS A 203 -0.55 12.87 31.42
CA CYS A 203 0.87 13.19 31.43
C CYS A 203 1.80 11.99 31.75
N CYS A 204 1.32 10.96 32.44
CA CYS A 204 2.18 9.89 32.96
C CYS A 204 1.78 8.47 32.49
N TRP A 205 0.52 8.28 32.08
CA TRP A 205 0.01 6.97 31.70
C TRP A 205 -1.07 7.06 30.61
N ILE A 206 -1.21 5.98 29.85
CA ILE A 206 -2.21 5.78 28.81
C ILE A 206 -2.99 4.51 29.13
N PHE A 207 -4.32 4.60 29.19
CA PHE A 207 -5.19 3.43 29.29
C PHE A 207 -5.94 3.21 27.99
N ARG A 208 -6.01 1.97 27.52
CA ARG A 208 -6.71 1.57 26.30
C ARG A 208 -7.66 0.43 26.62
N LEU A 209 -8.86 0.51 26.05
CA LEU A 209 -9.86 -0.54 26.08
C LEU A 209 -10.43 -0.72 24.68
N ILE A 210 -10.26 -1.89 24.09
CA ILE A 210 -10.62 -2.20 22.70
C ILE A 210 -11.44 -3.48 22.66
N ALA A 211 -12.60 -3.44 22.00
CA ALA A 211 -13.32 -4.63 21.58
C ALA A 211 -12.96 -4.91 20.12
N ARG A 212 -12.50 -6.12 19.82
CA ARG A 212 -12.04 -6.54 18.50
C ARG A 212 -12.72 -7.83 18.08
N ARG A 213 -13.03 -7.94 16.78
CA ARG A 213 -13.44 -9.16 16.10
C ARG A 213 -12.61 -9.31 14.83
N PHE A 214 -11.97 -10.46 14.63
CA PHE A 214 -11.19 -10.74 13.42
C PHE A 214 -11.47 -12.17 12.93
N VAL A 215 -11.26 -12.39 11.64
CA VAL A 215 -11.41 -13.69 10.98
C VAL A 215 -10.02 -14.27 10.72
N THR A 216 -9.83 -15.53 11.11
CA THR A 216 -8.59 -16.26 10.84
C THR A 216 -8.54 -16.75 9.39
N PRO A 217 -7.35 -16.92 8.79
CA PRO A 217 -7.22 -17.61 7.51
C PRO A 217 -7.78 -19.04 7.60
N GLY A 218 -8.47 -19.47 6.55
CA GLY A 218 -9.05 -20.81 6.42
C GLY A 218 -7.99 -21.88 6.14
N ALA A 219 -8.42 -23.15 6.12
CA ALA A 219 -7.55 -24.29 5.86
C ALA A 219 -7.02 -24.33 4.41
N THR A 220 -7.68 -23.62 3.49
CA THR A 220 -7.27 -23.45 2.10
C THR A 220 -6.84 -22.00 1.89
N TYR A 221 -5.72 -21.80 1.18
CA TYR A 221 -5.26 -20.46 0.82
C TYR A 221 -6.36 -19.65 0.13
N GLY A 222 -6.54 -18.40 0.56
CA GLY A 222 -7.60 -17.52 0.05
C GLY A 222 -9.01 -17.79 0.59
N THR A 223 -9.18 -18.66 1.59
CA THR A 223 -10.49 -18.88 2.24
C THR A 223 -10.54 -18.29 3.64
N LEU A 224 -11.73 -17.90 4.08
CA LEU A 224 -11.97 -17.37 5.42
C LEU A 224 -12.22 -18.51 6.42
N GLY A 225 -11.58 -18.42 7.58
CA GLY A 225 -11.68 -19.35 8.69
C GLY A 225 -12.69 -18.90 9.75
N GLN A 226 -12.40 -19.23 11.01
CA GLN A 226 -13.28 -18.90 12.14
C GLN A 226 -13.10 -17.45 12.59
N ALA A 227 -14.20 -16.85 13.03
CA ALA A 227 -14.20 -15.52 13.61
C ALA A 227 -14.00 -15.59 15.13
N ASP A 228 -13.01 -14.86 15.63
CA ASP A 228 -12.76 -14.68 17.05
C ASP A 228 -13.12 -13.27 17.48
N SER A 229 -13.59 -13.14 18.73
CA SER A 229 -13.88 -11.84 19.34
C SER A 229 -13.36 -11.75 20.76
N GLY A 230 -12.95 -10.57 21.17
CA GLY A 230 -12.35 -10.36 22.47
C GLY A 230 -12.33 -8.89 22.89
N VAL A 231 -12.21 -8.68 24.20
CA VAL A 231 -11.99 -7.37 24.80
C VAL A 231 -10.57 -7.33 25.34
N TYR A 232 -9.82 -6.31 24.94
CA TYR A 232 -8.42 -6.12 25.26
C TYR A 232 -8.27 -4.83 26.04
N PHE A 233 -7.40 -4.84 27.05
CA PHE A 233 -7.00 -3.64 27.75
C PHE A 233 -5.49 -3.55 27.85
N GLN A 234 -4.99 -2.32 27.93
CA GLN A 234 -3.59 -2.03 28.14
C GLN A 234 -3.46 -0.79 29.02
N LEU A 235 -2.55 -0.83 29.99
CA LEU A 235 -2.13 0.33 30.77
C LEU A 235 -0.63 0.55 30.50
N SER A 236 -0.30 1.66 29.85
CA SER A 236 1.08 2.02 29.51
C SER A 236 1.55 3.19 30.37
N PHE A 237 2.72 3.05 31.01
CA PHE A 237 3.39 4.12 31.75
C PHE A 237 4.46 4.75 30.87
N LYS A 238 4.32 6.05 30.60
CA LYS A 238 5.23 6.80 29.73
C LYS A 238 6.66 6.74 30.28
N GLY A 239 7.60 6.31 29.46
CA GLY A 239 9.02 6.14 29.84
C GLY A 239 9.36 4.93 30.73
N LEU A 240 8.40 4.09 31.12
CA LEU A 240 8.63 2.95 32.03
C LEU A 240 8.21 1.59 31.44
N GLY A 241 7.25 1.56 30.52
CA GLY A 241 6.77 0.35 29.85
C GLY A 241 5.25 0.11 30.02
N SER A 242 4.77 -1.03 29.53
CA SER A 242 3.32 -1.32 29.48
C SER A 242 2.92 -2.61 30.18
N LEU A 243 1.73 -2.60 30.80
CA LEU A 243 1.04 -3.75 31.35
C LEU A 243 -0.14 -4.16 30.44
N GLY A 244 -0.35 -5.46 30.27
CA GLY A 244 -1.41 -6.03 29.42
C GLY A 244 -0.92 -6.47 28.04
N ARG A 245 -1.85 -6.74 27.12
CA ARG A 245 -1.52 -7.05 25.73
C ARG A 245 -1.02 -5.76 25.05
N PRO A 246 0.11 -5.79 24.31
CA PRO A 246 0.57 -4.60 23.61
C PRO A 246 -0.44 -4.22 22.53
N LEU A 247 -1.03 -3.02 22.65
CA LEU A 247 -1.99 -2.49 21.68
C LEU A 247 -1.41 -1.34 20.84
N ASP A 248 -0.21 -0.85 21.18
CA ASP A 248 0.46 0.20 20.42
C ASP A 248 0.78 -0.23 18.99
N SER A 249 1.46 -1.37 18.82
CA SER A 249 1.81 -1.90 17.49
C SER A 249 0.57 -2.32 16.70
N PHE A 250 -0.46 -2.81 17.38
CA PHE A 250 -1.74 -3.16 16.77
C PHE A 250 -2.40 -1.92 16.16
N LEU A 251 -2.57 -0.85 16.95
CA LEU A 251 -3.16 0.40 16.47
C LEU A 251 -2.30 1.10 15.41
N GLN A 252 -0.98 0.99 15.47
CA GLN A 252 -0.08 1.54 14.44
C GLN A 252 -0.21 0.82 13.09
N ASN A 253 -0.49 -0.48 13.12
CA ASN A 253 -0.63 -1.27 11.89
C ASN A 253 -2.01 -1.12 11.27
N ASP A 254 -3.07 -1.06 12.09
CA ASP A 254 -4.46 -1.08 11.61
C ASP A 254 -5.09 0.32 11.49
N VAL A 255 -4.42 1.37 11.95
CA VAL A 255 -4.84 2.76 11.77
C VAL A 255 -3.67 3.54 11.20
N LEU A 256 -3.74 3.83 9.90
CA LEU A 256 -2.70 4.58 9.20
C LEU A 256 -2.51 5.95 9.89
N GLY A 257 -1.26 6.39 10.03
CA GLY A 257 -0.97 7.67 10.69
C GLY A 257 -1.19 7.71 12.21
N TYR A 258 -1.56 6.61 12.88
CA TYR A 258 -1.62 6.54 14.34
C TYR A 258 -0.23 6.73 14.96
N GLN A 259 -0.10 7.72 15.84
CA GLN A 259 1.12 7.98 16.60
C GLN A 259 0.94 7.59 18.07
N SER A 260 1.69 6.58 18.51
CA SER A 260 1.79 6.25 19.93
C SER A 260 2.70 7.25 20.63
N HIS A 261 2.21 7.81 21.73
CA HIS A 261 2.94 8.75 22.59
C HIS A 261 3.49 8.07 23.86
N ALA A 262 3.63 6.73 23.85
CA ALA A 262 4.08 5.95 25.01
C ALA A 262 5.62 5.92 25.18
N THR A 263 6.38 6.31 24.16
CA THR A 263 7.85 6.18 24.07
C THR A 263 8.65 7.43 24.46
N TYR A 264 8.02 8.46 25.02
CA TYR A 264 8.69 9.64 25.58
C TYR A 264 8.50 9.73 27.09
#